data_AF-A0A9D0GBZ5-F1
#
_entry.id   AF-A0A9D0GBZ5-F1
#
_cell.length_a   1.000
_cell.length_b   1.000
_cell.length_c   1.000
_cell.angle_alpha   90.00
_cell.angle_beta   90.00
_cell.angle_gamma   90.00
#
_symmetry.space_group_name_H-M   'P 1'
#
loop_
_entity.id
_entity.type
_entity.pdbx_description
1 polymer ?
#
loop_
_entity_poly.entity_id
_entity_poly.type
_entity_poly.pdbx_seq_one_letter_code
_entity_poly.pdbx_strand_id
1 'polypeptide(L)'
;MHKGKRILGVGLAVTGLLVGCCCLWLFQPPPLRYYLINRLDRVKGKAELVIPAQRSPRSVYLSPGGHWMLLKYPHYEWRLWDLVGGAERELNIKLLDRFDDIGHARWLEEDTFIIANWSRSRYFLVHAPDLTVTEIKRLPEEQIDGVREVELLKQADRVYAVDGMGFGGYTFVALDEAFQYVIIPPLYNQGLALRAELPHAVEVPTTWRDVGEKVYSPDQAFYAVLKLSVWDIYLEIHSAEDDKLVAEARKRGYHLYLLGWAHDGSGVYFKTLIHGVDAAVLYPESPVYKLSVTGR
;
A
#
# COMPACT_ATOMS: atom_id res chain seq x y z
N MET A 1 -41.60 46.87 21.50
CA MET A 1 -41.76 45.73 20.56
C MET A 1 -40.74 45.66 19.40
N HIS A 2 -39.56 46.32 19.47
CA HIS A 2 -38.57 46.32 18.37
C HIS A 2 -37.31 45.47 18.58
N LYS A 3 -37.07 44.87 19.76
CA LYS A 3 -35.88 44.05 20.02
C LYS A 3 -35.93 42.64 19.40
N GLY A 4 -37.11 42.12 19.07
CA GLY A 4 -37.27 40.76 18.53
C GLY A 4 -36.85 40.58 17.06
N LYS A 5 -36.92 41.62 16.22
CA LYS A 5 -36.62 41.51 14.78
C LYS A 5 -35.13 41.47 14.45
N ARG A 6 -34.25 41.98 15.33
CA ARG A 6 -32.79 41.97 15.11
C ARG A 6 -32.14 40.62 15.39
N ILE A 7 -32.68 39.84 16.32
CA ILE A 7 -32.11 38.53 16.71
C ILE A 7 -32.36 37.48 15.60
N LEU A 8 -33.51 37.55 14.92
CA LEU A 8 -33.86 36.61 13.84
C LEU A 8 -32.97 36.77 12.60
N GLY A 9 -32.57 37.99 12.25
CA GLY A 9 -31.72 38.26 11.08
C GLY A 9 -30.27 37.79 11.25
N VAL A 10 -29.72 37.85 12.47
CA VAL A 10 -28.36 37.37 12.77
C VAL A 10 -28.31 35.84 12.74
N GLY A 11 -29.34 35.16 13.26
CA GLY A 11 -29.42 33.70 13.22
C GLY A 11 -29.41 33.15 11.79
N LEU A 12 -30.23 33.70 10.89
CA LEU A 12 -30.28 33.27 9.48
C LEU A 12 -28.98 33.53 8.73
N ALA A 13 -28.29 34.64 9.02
CA ALA A 13 -26.99 34.93 8.40
C ALA A 13 -25.91 33.94 8.84
N VAL A 14 -25.85 33.59 10.13
CA VAL A 14 -24.89 32.61 10.66
C VAL A 14 -25.19 31.22 10.13
N THR A 15 -26.46 30.79 10.10
CA THR A 15 -26.84 29.49 9.51
C THR A 15 -26.54 29.43 8.01
N GLY A 16 -26.83 30.50 7.26
CA GLY A 16 -26.48 30.58 5.83
C GLY A 16 -24.98 30.49 5.57
N LEU A 17 -24.16 31.10 6.45
CA LEU A 17 -22.70 31.05 6.34
C LEU A 17 -22.14 29.67 6.72
N LEU A 18 -22.72 29.01 7.73
CA LEU A 18 -22.34 27.65 8.12
C LEU A 18 -22.74 26.62 7.06
N VAL A 19 -23.96 26.71 6.52
CA VAL A 19 -24.42 25.84 5.41
C VAL A 19 -23.60 26.12 4.15
N GLY A 20 -23.34 27.39 3.84
CA GLY A 20 -22.47 27.78 2.73
C GLY A 20 -21.07 27.21 2.86
N CYS A 21 -20.44 27.30 4.04
CA CYS A 21 -19.13 26.70 4.29
C CYS A 21 -19.17 25.17 4.16
N CYS A 22 -20.14 24.48 4.76
CA CYS A 22 -20.22 23.02 4.64
C CYS A 22 -20.45 22.56 3.19
N CYS A 23 -21.33 23.23 2.44
CA CYS A 23 -21.59 22.91 1.04
C CYS A 23 -20.40 23.24 0.13
N LEU A 24 -19.69 24.35 0.35
CA LEU A 24 -18.52 24.71 -0.46
C LEU A 24 -17.35 23.74 -0.27
N TRP A 25 -17.24 23.11 0.90
CA TRP A 25 -16.25 22.05 1.12
C TRP A 25 -16.65 20.72 0.47
N LEU A 26 -17.93 20.36 0.48
CA LEU A 26 -18.43 19.13 -0.15
C LEU A 26 -18.54 19.22 -1.69
N PHE A 27 -18.74 20.42 -2.22
CA PHE A 27 -18.93 20.68 -3.66
C PHE A 27 -17.80 21.52 -4.26
N GLN A 28 -16.56 21.27 -3.84
CA GLN A 28 -15.42 21.85 -4.56
C GLN A 28 -15.42 21.35 -6.02
N PRO A 29 -15.29 22.23 -7.02
CA PRO A 29 -15.24 21.79 -8.40
C PRO A 29 -14.02 20.84 -8.58
N PRO A 30 -14.14 19.77 -9.37
CA PRO A 30 -13.11 18.73 -9.46
C PRO A 30 -11.67 19.24 -9.65
N PRO A 31 -11.40 20.26 -10.49
CA PRO A 31 -10.03 20.77 -10.65
C PRO A 31 -9.41 21.30 -9.34
N LEU A 32 -10.18 22.03 -8.53
CA LEU A 32 -9.69 22.60 -7.27
C LEU A 32 -9.50 21.49 -6.22
N ARG A 33 -10.47 20.56 -6.14
CA ARG A 33 -10.38 19.39 -5.24
C ARG A 33 -9.09 18.62 -5.50
N TYR A 34 -8.84 18.22 -6.75
CA TYR A 34 -7.65 17.44 -7.05
C TYR A 34 -6.35 18.22 -6.88
N TYR A 35 -6.35 19.53 -7.17
CA TYR A 35 -5.20 20.38 -6.87
C TYR A 35 -4.86 20.35 -5.37
N LEU A 36 -5.85 20.46 -4.49
CA LEU A 36 -5.64 20.40 -3.04
C LEU A 36 -5.20 19.01 -2.56
N ILE A 37 -5.74 17.94 -3.13
CA ILE A 37 -5.34 16.56 -2.80
C ILE A 37 -3.89 16.28 -3.27
N ASN A 38 -3.50 16.75 -4.46
CA ASN A 38 -2.16 16.55 -5.03
C ASN A 38 -1.07 17.46 -4.43
N ARG A 39 -1.45 18.43 -3.58
CA ARG A 39 -0.50 19.35 -2.98
C ARG A 39 -0.01 18.86 -1.63
N LEU A 40 1.30 18.78 -1.44
CA LEU A 40 1.92 18.63 -0.12
C LEU A 40 1.98 20.00 0.58
N ASP A 41 1.78 20.03 1.90
CA ASP A 41 1.78 21.29 2.67
C ASP A 41 3.19 21.77 2.98
N ARG A 42 4.10 20.82 3.20
CA ARG A 42 5.51 21.09 3.48
C ARG A 42 6.39 20.06 2.79
N VAL A 43 7.43 20.53 2.12
CA VAL A 43 8.47 19.70 1.50
C VAL A 43 9.83 20.32 1.77
N LYS A 44 10.77 19.51 2.27
CA LYS A 44 12.20 19.79 2.27
C LYS A 44 12.86 18.81 1.29
N GLY A 45 13.64 19.32 0.34
CA GLY A 45 14.15 18.53 -0.79
C GLY A 45 13.21 18.61 -2.00
N LYS A 46 13.19 17.56 -2.82
CA LYS A 46 12.34 17.48 -4.03
C LYS A 46 11.31 16.37 -3.88
N ALA A 47 10.03 16.71 -4.04
CA ALA A 47 8.95 15.74 -4.13
C ALA A 47 8.33 15.78 -5.53
N GLU A 48 8.22 14.63 -6.17
CA GLU A 48 7.61 14.46 -7.48
C GLU A 48 6.26 13.77 -7.33
N LEU A 49 5.23 14.29 -8.00
CA LEU A 49 3.93 13.63 -8.08
C LEU A 49 3.98 12.56 -9.17
N VAL A 50 4.03 11.30 -8.75
CA VAL A 50 4.19 10.13 -9.63
C VAL A 50 2.83 9.66 -10.14
N ILE A 51 1.83 9.58 -9.25
CA ILE A 51 0.45 9.25 -9.60
C ILE A 51 -0.46 10.32 -9.03
N PRO A 52 -1.11 11.13 -9.88
CA PRO A 52 -2.04 12.15 -9.42
C PRO A 52 -3.35 11.52 -8.92
N ALA A 53 -4.00 12.18 -7.96
CA ALA A 53 -5.25 11.77 -7.34
C ALA A 53 -6.38 11.47 -8.33
N GLN A 54 -6.39 12.14 -9.49
CA GLN A 54 -7.33 11.94 -10.59
C GLN A 54 -7.30 10.52 -11.14
N ARG A 55 -6.13 9.85 -11.11
CA ARG A 55 -6.02 8.45 -11.52
C ARG A 55 -6.66 7.51 -10.50
N SER A 56 -6.79 7.94 -9.24
CA SER A 56 -7.48 7.26 -8.15
C SER A 56 -7.15 5.75 -8.01
N PRO A 57 -5.86 5.36 -7.95
CA PRO A 57 -5.55 3.96 -7.62
C PRO A 57 -6.09 3.64 -6.22
N ARG A 58 -6.84 2.56 -6.09
CA ARG A 58 -7.31 2.04 -4.79
C ARG A 58 -6.18 1.43 -3.98
N SER A 59 -5.21 0.82 -4.66
CA SER A 59 -4.06 0.20 -3.99
C SER A 59 -2.81 0.33 -4.85
N VAL A 60 -1.68 0.42 -4.18
CA VAL A 60 -0.35 0.63 -4.77
C VAL A 60 0.62 -0.24 -3.99
N TYR A 61 1.42 -1.04 -4.68
CA TYR A 61 2.41 -1.94 -4.10
C TYR A 61 3.72 -1.78 -4.85
N LEU A 62 4.80 -1.49 -4.13
CA LEU A 62 6.14 -1.37 -4.71
C LEU A 62 6.88 -2.70 -4.52
N SER A 63 7.64 -3.16 -5.53
CA SER A 63 8.55 -4.29 -5.37
C SER A 63 9.63 -3.97 -4.33
N PRO A 64 10.20 -4.97 -3.64
CA PRO A 64 11.18 -4.73 -2.57
C PRO A 64 12.36 -3.84 -2.96
N GLY A 65 12.87 -4.02 -4.18
CA GLY A 65 13.94 -3.27 -4.81
C GLY A 65 13.46 -2.14 -5.69
N GLY A 66 12.17 -1.81 -5.74
CA GLY A 66 11.67 -0.58 -6.34
C GLY A 66 11.76 -0.48 -7.87
N HIS A 67 11.89 -1.60 -8.59
CA HIS A 67 11.82 -1.61 -10.07
C HIS A 67 10.37 -1.60 -10.57
N TRP A 68 9.44 -2.14 -9.77
CA TRP A 68 8.05 -2.34 -10.19
C TRP A 68 7.05 -1.68 -9.24
N MET A 69 6.00 -1.12 -9.82
CA MET A 69 4.84 -0.66 -9.06
C MET A 69 3.57 -1.31 -9.59
N LEU A 70 2.91 -2.10 -8.74
CA LEU A 70 1.61 -2.68 -9.02
C LEU A 70 0.51 -1.73 -8.56
N LEU A 71 -0.40 -1.42 -9.48
CA LEU A 71 -1.49 -0.48 -9.32
C LEU A 71 -2.82 -1.21 -9.44
N LYS A 72 -3.71 -1.01 -8.47
CA LYS A 72 -5.09 -1.49 -8.51
C LYS A 72 -6.02 -0.31 -8.66
N TYR A 73 -6.76 -0.23 -9.75
CA TYR A 73 -7.75 0.80 -10.03
C TYR A 73 -9.17 0.35 -9.64
N PRO A 74 -10.14 1.28 -9.60
CA PRO A 74 -11.56 0.93 -9.58
C PRO A 74 -11.92 0.00 -10.75
N HIS A 75 -13.00 -0.77 -10.62
CA HIS A 75 -13.47 -1.71 -11.65
C HIS A 75 -12.46 -2.81 -12.03
N TYR A 76 -11.59 -3.18 -11.08
CA TYR A 76 -10.77 -4.40 -11.14
C TYR A 76 -9.66 -4.36 -12.20
N GLU A 77 -9.29 -3.16 -12.64
CA GLU A 77 -8.16 -2.96 -13.52
C GLU A 77 -6.86 -2.98 -12.71
N TRP A 78 -5.97 -3.90 -13.07
CA TRP A 78 -4.63 -3.99 -12.52
C TRP A 78 -3.62 -3.56 -13.57
N ARG A 79 -2.64 -2.75 -13.15
CA ARG A 79 -1.55 -2.33 -14.01
C ARG A 79 -0.22 -2.52 -13.31
N LEU A 80 0.77 -2.95 -14.06
CA LEU A 80 2.15 -3.04 -13.63
C LEU A 80 2.96 -1.94 -14.31
N TRP A 81 3.61 -1.11 -13.51
CA TRP A 81 4.49 -0.06 -14.00
C TRP A 81 5.95 -0.45 -13.78
N ASP A 82 6.71 -0.52 -14.87
CA ASP A 82 8.18 -0.51 -14.88
C ASP A 82 8.67 0.89 -14.52
N LEU A 83 9.22 1.06 -13.32
CA LEU A 83 9.72 2.35 -12.84
C LEU A 83 11.09 2.72 -13.43
N VAL A 84 11.79 1.76 -14.06
CA VAL A 84 13.09 1.98 -14.69
C VAL A 84 12.90 2.31 -16.17
N GLY A 85 12.17 1.47 -16.89
CA GLY A 85 11.86 1.68 -18.32
C GLY A 85 10.71 2.66 -18.55
N GLY A 86 9.93 2.99 -17.52
CA GLY A 86 8.79 3.90 -17.60
C GLY A 86 7.52 3.31 -18.23
N ALA A 87 7.55 2.04 -18.64
CA ALA A 87 6.45 1.38 -19.32
C ALA A 87 5.35 0.93 -18.34
N GLU A 88 4.11 1.26 -18.63
CA GLU A 88 2.94 0.80 -17.88
C GLU A 88 2.18 -0.24 -18.70
N ARG A 89 1.89 -1.40 -18.11
CA ARG A 89 1.25 -2.54 -18.78
C ARG A 89 0.00 -2.97 -18.02
N GLU A 90 -1.08 -3.25 -18.74
CA GLU A 90 -2.28 -3.86 -18.17
C GLU A 90 -1.98 -5.32 -17.82
N LEU A 91 -2.28 -5.71 -16.58
CA LEU A 91 -2.24 -7.11 -16.21
C LEU A 91 -3.57 -7.74 -16.66
N ASN A 92 -3.54 -8.47 -17.79
CA ASN A 92 -4.72 -9.13 -18.33
C ASN A 92 -5.09 -10.36 -17.49
N ILE A 93 -5.66 -10.10 -16.33
CA ILE A 93 -6.22 -11.12 -15.46
C ILE A 93 -7.70 -11.34 -15.78
N LYS A 94 -8.13 -11.29 -17.05
CA LYS A 94 -9.52 -11.64 -17.42
C LYS A 94 -9.92 -13.08 -17.02
N LEU A 95 -8.96 -13.94 -16.68
CA LEU A 95 -9.15 -15.24 -16.03
C LEU A 95 -9.69 -15.16 -14.58
N LEU A 96 -9.82 -13.94 -14.06
CA LEU A 96 -10.27 -13.58 -12.71
C LEU A 96 -11.71 -13.06 -12.67
N ASP A 97 -12.61 -13.54 -13.55
CA ASP A 97 -14.07 -13.29 -13.54
C ASP A 97 -14.54 -12.11 -12.67
N ARG A 98 -14.67 -10.91 -13.25
CA ARG A 98 -15.33 -9.70 -12.68
C ARG A 98 -15.49 -9.74 -11.15
N PHE A 99 -14.39 -9.69 -10.40
CA PHE A 99 -14.44 -9.83 -8.95
C PHE A 99 -14.96 -8.57 -8.32
N ASP A 100 -16.09 -8.61 -7.61
CA ASP A 100 -16.52 -7.50 -6.76
C ASP A 100 -15.67 -7.28 -5.49
N ASP A 101 -14.62 -8.08 -5.32
CA ASP A 101 -13.97 -8.26 -4.03
C ASP A 101 -12.49 -7.86 -3.97
N ILE A 102 -12.03 -7.68 -2.73
CA ILE A 102 -10.76 -7.09 -2.32
C ILE A 102 -9.59 -8.02 -2.67
N GLY A 103 -9.21 -8.11 -3.95
CA GLY A 103 -7.97 -8.78 -4.31
C GLY A 103 -6.78 -8.09 -3.65
N HIS A 104 -6.02 -8.81 -2.82
CA HIS A 104 -4.79 -8.34 -2.18
C HIS A 104 -3.59 -8.87 -2.96
N ALA A 105 -2.59 -8.01 -3.16
CA ALA A 105 -1.31 -8.40 -3.75
C ALA A 105 -0.17 -8.27 -2.74
N ARG A 106 0.81 -9.17 -2.86
CA ARG A 106 2.05 -9.16 -2.08
C ARG A 106 3.22 -9.53 -2.97
N TRP A 107 4.26 -8.71 -2.98
CA TRP A 107 5.53 -9.08 -3.58
C TRP A 107 6.19 -10.16 -2.73
N LEU A 108 6.57 -11.26 -3.37
CA LEU A 108 7.32 -12.34 -2.74
C LEU A 108 8.82 -12.14 -2.95
N GLU A 109 9.17 -11.65 -4.15
CA GLU A 109 10.52 -11.31 -4.59
C GLU A 109 10.48 -10.02 -5.41
N GLU A 110 11.60 -9.64 -6.03
CA GLU A 110 11.65 -8.45 -6.88
C GLU A 110 10.70 -8.55 -8.07
N ASP A 111 10.74 -9.68 -8.76
CA ASP A 111 10.05 -9.89 -10.03
C ASP A 111 8.83 -10.80 -9.89
N THR A 112 8.48 -11.20 -8.66
CA THR A 112 7.41 -12.16 -8.42
C THR A 112 6.48 -11.67 -7.33
N PHE A 113 5.18 -11.66 -7.61
CA PHE A 113 4.16 -11.34 -6.64
C PHE A 113 2.98 -12.30 -6.71
N ILE A 114 2.25 -12.38 -5.61
CA ILE A 114 1.05 -13.18 -5.48
C ILE A 114 -0.17 -12.26 -5.41
N ILE A 115 -1.23 -12.61 -6.13
CA ILE A 115 -2.56 -12.02 -6.02
C ILE A 115 -3.50 -13.06 -5.40
N ALA A 116 -4.17 -12.69 -4.31
CA ALA A 116 -5.23 -13.49 -3.72
C ALA A 116 -6.61 -13.02 -4.20
N ASN A 117 -7.45 -13.97 -4.57
CA ASN A 117 -8.89 -13.80 -4.67
C ASN A 117 -9.58 -14.61 -3.58
N TRP A 118 -9.95 -13.92 -2.50
CA TRP A 118 -10.55 -14.55 -1.33
C TRP A 118 -11.93 -15.12 -1.59
N SER A 119 -12.78 -14.41 -2.36
CA SER A 119 -14.16 -14.84 -2.66
C SER A 119 -14.24 -16.24 -3.28
N ARG A 120 -13.20 -16.68 -4.00
CA ARG A 120 -13.13 -18.00 -4.63
C ARG A 120 -11.99 -18.86 -4.11
N SER A 121 -11.26 -18.42 -3.08
CA SER A 121 -10.05 -19.10 -2.60
C SER A 121 -9.03 -19.43 -3.71
N ARG A 122 -8.87 -18.52 -4.68
CA ARG A 122 -7.92 -18.67 -5.80
C ARG A 122 -6.72 -17.76 -5.59
N TYR A 123 -5.54 -18.23 -5.99
CA TYR A 123 -4.29 -17.52 -5.83
C TYR A 123 -3.52 -17.56 -7.14
N PHE A 124 -2.86 -16.46 -7.47
CA PHE A 124 -2.14 -16.32 -8.73
C PHE A 124 -0.75 -15.81 -8.45
N LEU A 125 0.25 -16.58 -8.86
CA LEU A 125 1.62 -16.12 -8.94
C LEU A 125 1.79 -15.36 -10.26
N VAL A 126 2.38 -14.19 -10.20
CA VAL A 126 2.62 -13.34 -11.36
C VAL A 126 4.10 -13.00 -11.41
N HIS A 127 4.71 -13.29 -12.56
CA HIS A 127 6.06 -12.85 -12.87
C HIS A 127 5.98 -11.50 -13.60
N ALA A 128 6.55 -10.46 -13.00
CA ALA A 128 6.44 -9.07 -13.42
C ALA A 128 7.09 -8.76 -14.79
N PRO A 129 8.30 -9.26 -15.11
CA PRO A 129 8.95 -8.96 -16.38
C PRO A 129 8.14 -9.36 -17.61
N ASP A 130 7.49 -10.52 -17.64
CA ASP A 130 6.76 -11.06 -18.79
C ASP A 130 5.24 -11.15 -18.59
N LEU A 131 4.75 -10.81 -17.39
CA LEU A 131 3.34 -10.93 -16.98
C LEU A 131 2.81 -12.37 -17.04
N THR A 132 3.68 -13.38 -16.94
CA THR A 132 3.25 -14.77 -16.84
C THR A 132 2.46 -14.97 -15.55
N VAL A 133 1.23 -15.50 -15.68
CA VAL A 133 0.33 -15.77 -14.55
C VAL A 133 0.17 -17.27 -14.38
N THR A 134 0.48 -17.76 -13.18
CA THR A 134 0.31 -19.15 -12.79
C THR A 134 -0.68 -19.25 -11.65
N GLU A 135 -1.76 -20.01 -11.83
CA GLU A 135 -2.69 -20.28 -10.73
C GLU A 135 -2.08 -21.30 -9.77
N ILE A 136 -2.04 -20.94 -8.49
CA ILE A 136 -1.53 -21.79 -7.42
C ILE A 136 -2.70 -22.27 -6.56
N LYS A 137 -2.64 -23.54 -6.12
CA LYS A 137 -3.78 -24.19 -5.48
C LYS A 137 -3.77 -23.92 -3.98
N ARG A 138 -4.92 -23.61 -3.40
CA ARG A 138 -5.07 -23.63 -1.95
C ARG A 138 -5.07 -25.09 -1.48
N LEU A 139 -4.32 -25.41 -0.42
CA LEU A 139 -4.45 -26.71 0.24
C LEU A 139 -5.87 -26.82 0.83
N PRO A 140 -6.65 -27.87 0.52
CA PRO A 140 -8.00 -28.02 1.05
C PRO A 140 -8.01 -28.05 2.57
N GLU A 141 -8.99 -27.40 3.19
CA GLU A 141 -9.05 -27.24 4.64
C GLU A 141 -9.17 -28.58 5.37
N GLU A 142 -9.79 -29.58 4.75
CA GLU A 142 -9.92 -30.93 5.29
C GLU A 142 -8.58 -31.70 5.32
N GLN A 143 -7.57 -31.20 4.60
CA GLN A 143 -6.22 -31.75 4.58
C GLN A 143 -5.27 -30.98 5.50
N ILE A 144 -5.77 -29.97 6.23
CA ILE A 144 -4.98 -29.19 7.18
C ILE A 144 -5.06 -29.88 8.55
N ASP A 145 -4.03 -30.66 8.90
CA ASP A 145 -3.92 -31.37 10.19
C ASP A 145 -2.76 -30.87 11.07
N GLY A 146 -1.98 -29.90 10.57
CA GLY A 146 -0.82 -29.29 11.21
C GLY A 146 0.49 -30.05 11.01
N VAL A 147 0.48 -31.37 10.79
CA VAL A 147 1.70 -32.19 10.69
C VAL A 147 2.11 -32.35 9.23
N ARG A 148 1.15 -32.67 8.36
CA ARG A 148 1.41 -32.91 6.94
C ARG A 148 1.91 -31.65 6.22
N GLU A 149 1.40 -30.49 6.60
CA GLU A 149 1.73 -29.19 6.03
C GLU A 149 3.16 -28.80 6.36
N VAL A 150 3.60 -29.02 7.59
CA VAL A 150 4.99 -28.80 8.00
C VAL A 150 5.92 -29.62 7.11
N GLU A 151 5.61 -30.90 6.91
CA GLU A 151 6.46 -31.77 6.09
C GLU A 151 6.43 -31.40 4.59
N LEU A 152 5.28 -31.01 4.06
CA LEU A 152 5.18 -30.46 2.70
C LEU A 152 6.01 -29.18 2.54
N LEU A 153 5.92 -28.26 3.49
CA LEU A 153 6.65 -26.98 3.46
C LEU A 153 8.16 -27.18 3.69
N LYS A 154 8.58 -28.18 4.45
CA LYS A 154 10.00 -28.54 4.59
C LYS A 154 10.59 -29.13 3.31
N GLN A 155 9.78 -29.78 2.48
CA GLN A 155 10.21 -30.40 1.22
C GLN A 155 10.22 -29.41 0.05
N ALA A 156 9.45 -28.32 0.14
CA ALA A 156 9.41 -27.31 -0.91
C ALA A 156 10.74 -26.56 -1.06
N ASP A 157 11.16 -26.33 -2.30
CA ASP A 157 12.38 -25.59 -2.63
C ASP A 157 12.38 -24.17 -2.06
N ARG A 158 11.23 -23.51 -2.11
CA ARG A 158 11.03 -22.16 -1.59
C ARG A 158 9.70 -22.04 -0.85
N VAL A 159 9.78 -21.42 0.33
CA VAL A 159 8.61 -21.08 1.14
C VAL A 159 8.66 -19.60 1.50
N TYR A 160 7.56 -18.89 1.29
CA TYR A 160 7.36 -17.53 1.74
C TYR A 160 6.35 -17.51 2.88
N ALA A 161 6.71 -16.89 3.99
CA ALA A 161 5.80 -16.59 5.09
C ALA A 161 5.27 -15.15 4.91
N VAL A 162 4.03 -15.02 4.47
CA VAL A 162 3.40 -13.75 4.11
C VAL A 162 2.42 -13.33 5.18
N ASP A 163 2.77 -12.32 5.97
CA ASP A 163 1.87 -11.79 6.99
C ASP A 163 0.76 -10.90 6.40
N GLY A 164 -0.44 -11.01 6.96
CA GLY A 164 -1.58 -10.18 6.62
C GLY A 164 -2.11 -10.40 5.20
N MET A 165 -1.91 -11.60 4.64
CA MET A 165 -2.47 -12.02 3.35
C MET A 165 -3.75 -12.87 3.55
N GLY A 166 -4.77 -12.31 4.19
CA GLY A 166 -6.01 -13.03 4.49
C GLY A 166 -6.70 -12.49 5.75
N PHE A 167 -7.42 -13.37 6.47
CA PHE A 167 -8.09 -13.05 7.73
C PHE A 167 -7.15 -13.10 8.96
N GLY A 168 -5.97 -12.47 8.82
CA GLY A 168 -4.95 -12.35 9.88
C GLY A 168 -3.95 -13.51 9.94
N GLY A 169 -2.71 -13.20 10.35
CA GLY A 169 -1.61 -14.16 10.47
C GLY A 169 -0.85 -14.45 9.17
N TYR A 170 0.04 -15.45 9.26
CA TYR A 170 0.89 -15.88 8.15
C TYR A 170 0.11 -16.73 7.15
N THR A 171 0.28 -16.42 5.87
CA THR A 171 -0.01 -17.32 4.75
C THR A 171 1.30 -17.86 4.22
N PHE A 172 1.42 -19.17 4.05
CA PHE A 172 2.61 -19.80 3.49
C PHE A 172 2.42 -20.07 2.01
N VAL A 173 3.32 -19.55 1.19
CA VAL A 173 3.35 -19.80 -0.25
C VAL A 173 4.54 -20.70 -0.55
N ALA A 174 4.28 -21.92 -1.01
CA ALA A 174 5.31 -22.87 -1.38
C ALA A 174 5.43 -22.93 -2.91
N LEU A 175 6.65 -22.75 -3.40
CA LEU A 175 7.00 -22.87 -4.81
C LEU A 175 7.98 -24.03 -4.99
N ASP A 176 7.54 -25.05 -5.72
CA ASP A 176 8.28 -26.25 -6.10
C ASP A 176 7.80 -26.65 -7.52
N GLU A 177 8.67 -27.25 -8.33
CA GLU A 177 8.30 -27.84 -9.63
C GLU A 177 7.19 -28.90 -9.51
N ALA A 178 7.19 -29.67 -8.43
CA ALA A 178 6.19 -30.70 -8.18
C ALA A 178 4.90 -30.13 -7.57
N PHE A 179 4.98 -29.00 -6.87
CA PHE A 179 3.90 -28.49 -6.03
C PHE A 179 3.85 -26.96 -5.99
N GLN A 180 2.72 -26.39 -6.42
CA GLN A 180 2.44 -24.96 -6.29
C GLN A 180 1.22 -24.76 -5.40
N TYR A 181 1.44 -24.68 -4.09
CA TYR A 181 0.38 -24.54 -3.09
C TYR A 181 0.48 -23.28 -2.25
N VAL A 182 -0.70 -22.81 -1.83
CA VAL A 182 -0.87 -21.83 -0.76
C VAL A 182 -1.49 -22.54 0.43
N ILE A 183 -0.81 -22.43 1.57
CA ILE A 183 -1.28 -22.94 2.86
C ILE A 183 -1.70 -21.75 3.71
N ILE A 184 -2.98 -21.74 4.11
CA ILE A 184 -3.55 -20.69 4.95
C ILE A 184 -3.90 -21.33 6.28
N PRO A 185 -3.08 -21.15 7.32
CA PRO A 185 -3.42 -21.63 8.65
C PRO A 185 -4.67 -20.88 9.16
N PRO A 186 -5.64 -21.58 9.77
CA PRO A 186 -6.92 -20.98 10.16
C PRO A 186 -6.81 -20.05 11.40
N LEU A 187 -5.74 -20.12 12.18
CA LEU A 187 -5.53 -19.27 13.37
C LEU A 187 -4.16 -18.58 13.37
N TYR A 188 -4.11 -17.33 13.85
CA TYR A 188 -2.88 -16.53 13.98
C TYR A 188 -1.75 -17.27 14.71
N ASN A 189 -2.06 -17.87 15.87
CA ASN A 189 -1.08 -18.60 16.68
C ASN A 189 -0.53 -19.85 15.98
N GLN A 190 -1.32 -20.49 15.11
CA GLN A 190 -0.85 -21.63 14.33
C GLN A 190 0.13 -21.18 13.24
N GLY A 191 -0.12 -20.03 12.60
CA GLY A 191 0.83 -19.44 11.67
C GLY A 191 2.17 -19.11 12.32
N LEU A 192 2.18 -18.59 13.55
CA LEU A 192 3.40 -18.35 14.31
C LEU A 192 4.15 -19.64 14.68
N ALA A 193 3.44 -20.66 15.16
CA ALA A 193 4.03 -21.95 15.47
C ALA A 193 4.66 -22.59 14.23
N LEU A 194 3.92 -22.61 13.12
CA LEU A 194 4.40 -23.14 11.84
C LEU A 194 5.62 -22.37 11.32
N ARG A 195 5.62 -21.03 11.45
CA ARG A 195 6.79 -20.21 11.09
C ARG A 195 8.04 -20.58 11.88
N ALA A 196 7.90 -20.88 13.18
CA ALA A 196 9.02 -21.28 14.03
C ALA A 196 9.62 -22.63 13.62
N GLU A 197 8.83 -23.51 13.01
CA GLU A 197 9.28 -24.82 12.49
C GLU A 197 9.89 -24.75 11.08
N LEU A 198 9.79 -23.61 10.41
CA LEU A 198 10.25 -23.39 9.03
C LEU A 198 11.34 -22.31 9.00
N PRO A 199 12.56 -22.59 9.50
CA PRO A 199 13.64 -21.61 9.53
C PRO A 199 14.10 -21.16 8.14
N HIS A 200 13.85 -21.97 7.10
CA HIS A 200 14.15 -21.66 5.70
C HIS A 200 13.08 -20.79 5.02
N ALA A 201 11.92 -20.58 5.65
CA ALA A 201 10.88 -19.74 5.07
C ALA A 201 11.32 -18.27 5.03
N VAL A 202 11.23 -17.66 3.86
CA VAL A 202 11.52 -16.25 3.63
C VAL A 202 10.37 -15.42 4.15
N GLU A 203 10.66 -14.49 5.06
CA GLU A 203 9.65 -13.59 5.61
C GLU A 203 9.37 -12.47 4.62
N VAL A 204 8.11 -12.36 4.19
CA VAL A 204 7.67 -11.28 3.31
C VAL A 204 7.19 -10.13 4.19
N PRO A 205 7.92 -9.00 4.24
CA PRO A 205 7.56 -7.90 5.11
C PRO A 205 6.20 -7.35 4.73
N THR A 206 5.44 -6.92 5.74
CA THR A 206 4.17 -6.25 5.44
C THR A 206 4.43 -4.92 4.72
N THR A 207 3.45 -4.50 3.92
CA THR A 207 3.50 -3.20 3.25
C THR A 207 3.31 -2.03 4.20
N TRP A 208 2.94 -2.30 5.46
CA TRP A 208 2.76 -1.28 6.49
C TRP A 208 4.06 -1.16 7.27
N ARG A 209 4.59 0.05 7.35
CA ARG A 209 5.77 0.35 8.17
C ARG A 209 5.31 1.01 9.45
N ASP A 210 5.88 0.55 10.56
CA ASP A 210 5.57 1.13 11.85
C ASP A 210 6.14 2.54 11.95
N VAL A 211 5.45 3.41 12.68
CA VAL A 211 5.99 4.73 13.00
C VAL A 211 7.28 4.55 13.79
N GLY A 212 8.36 5.19 13.33
CA GLY A 212 9.68 5.08 13.92
C GLY A 212 10.57 3.98 13.34
N GLU A 213 10.04 3.04 12.55
CA GLU A 213 10.84 2.04 11.85
C GLU A 213 11.76 2.71 10.82
N LYS A 214 13.06 2.38 10.85
CA LYS A 214 14.04 2.85 9.86
C LYS A 214 14.05 1.92 8.67
N VAL A 215 13.77 2.46 7.49
CA VAL A 215 13.86 1.74 6.21
C VAL A 215 15.06 2.27 5.44
N TYR A 216 16.12 1.47 5.35
CA TYR A 216 17.38 1.88 4.71
C TYR A 216 17.30 1.83 3.18
N SER A 217 18.02 2.75 2.52
CA SER A 217 18.22 2.72 1.09
C SER A 217 19.01 1.48 0.66
N PRO A 218 18.94 1.05 -0.62
CA PRO A 218 19.65 -0.14 -1.09
C PRO A 218 21.16 -0.11 -0.81
N ASP A 219 21.79 1.06 -0.88
CA ASP A 219 23.21 1.28 -0.61
C ASP A 219 23.51 1.65 0.86
N GLN A 220 22.50 1.63 1.74
CA GLN A 220 22.59 1.95 3.17
C GLN A 220 23.05 3.38 3.49
N ALA A 221 23.17 4.27 2.50
CA ALA A 221 23.60 5.66 2.72
C ALA A 221 22.53 6.52 3.41
N PHE A 222 21.26 6.14 3.28
CA PHE A 222 20.13 6.87 3.85
C PHE A 222 19.16 5.92 4.53
N TYR A 223 18.31 6.46 5.38
CA TYR A 223 17.12 5.76 5.86
C TYR A 223 15.92 6.70 5.88
N ALA A 224 14.74 6.14 5.59
CA ALA A 224 13.47 6.81 5.68
C ALA A 224 12.73 6.36 6.95
N VAL A 225 11.94 7.26 7.53
CA VAL A 225 11.18 6.99 8.75
C VAL A 225 9.85 7.74 8.72
N LEU A 226 8.78 7.05 9.09
CA LEU A 226 7.48 7.66 9.36
C LEU A 226 7.48 8.22 10.78
N LYS A 227 7.02 9.45 10.95
CA LYS A 227 6.91 10.13 12.24
C LYS A 227 5.46 10.50 12.51
N LEU A 228 5.04 10.35 13.76
CA LEU A 228 3.72 10.78 14.21
C LEU A 228 3.78 12.22 14.74
N SER A 229 2.80 13.03 14.37
CA SER A 229 2.49 14.30 14.99
C SER A 229 1.08 14.27 15.60
N VAL A 230 0.67 15.35 16.26
CA VAL A 230 -0.69 15.50 16.80
C VAL A 230 -1.75 15.41 15.69
N TRP A 231 -1.41 15.74 14.45
CA TRP A 231 -2.38 15.96 13.37
C TRP A 231 -2.18 15.09 12.13
N ASP A 232 -1.04 14.41 12.00
CA ASP A 232 -0.66 13.65 10.80
C ASP A 232 0.47 12.64 11.07
N ILE A 233 0.67 11.75 10.10
CA ILE A 233 1.89 10.96 9.96
C ILE A 233 2.67 11.55 8.79
N TYR A 234 3.92 11.93 9.02
CA TYR A 234 4.80 12.54 8.03
C TYR A 234 6.05 11.70 7.78
N LEU A 235 6.75 12.01 6.69
CA LEU A 235 7.89 11.24 6.21
C LEU A 235 9.16 12.08 6.26
N GLU A 236 10.21 11.51 6.84
CA GLU A 236 11.56 12.07 6.86
C GLU A 236 12.55 11.10 6.21
N ILE A 237 13.59 11.65 5.58
CA ILE A 237 14.77 10.91 5.13
C ILE A 237 16.00 11.51 5.80
N HIS A 238 16.83 10.64 6.36
CA HIS A 238 18.07 11.00 7.04
C HIS A 238 19.26 10.34 6.36
N SER A 239 20.40 11.00 6.42
CA SER A 239 21.71 10.38 6.17
C SER A 239 21.97 9.33 7.25
N ALA A 240 22.43 8.15 6.83
CA ALA A 240 22.71 7.04 7.76
C ALA A 240 24.00 7.25 8.57
N GLU A 241 24.95 8.02 8.03
CA GLU A 241 26.25 8.27 8.67
C GLU A 241 26.14 9.19 9.89
N ASP A 242 25.40 10.29 9.75
CA ASP A 242 25.36 11.40 10.73
C ASP A 242 23.95 11.73 11.24
N ASP A 243 22.96 10.92 10.88
CA ASP A 243 21.53 11.08 11.24
C ASP A 243 20.90 12.40 10.75
N LYS A 244 21.55 13.10 9.83
CA LYS A 244 21.11 14.43 9.39
C LYS A 244 19.89 14.34 8.48
N LEU A 245 18.85 15.12 8.79
CA LEU A 245 17.65 15.25 7.96
C LEU A 245 18.00 15.84 6.57
N VAL A 246 17.83 15.04 5.52
CA VAL A 246 18.08 15.44 4.12
C VAL A 246 16.79 15.79 3.37
N ALA A 247 15.67 15.13 3.64
CA ALA A 247 14.39 15.41 3.00
C ALA A 247 13.21 15.20 3.96
N GLU A 248 12.10 15.91 3.72
CA GLU A 248 10.86 15.80 4.51
C GLU A 248 9.65 16.02 3.60
N ALA A 249 8.56 15.29 3.83
CA ALA A 249 7.24 15.55 3.24
C ALA A 249 6.15 15.51 4.32
N ARG A 250 5.26 16.52 4.32
CA ARG A 250 4.07 16.57 5.18
C ARG A 250 2.81 16.96 4.42
N LYS A 251 1.68 16.41 4.86
CA LYS A 251 0.34 16.79 4.41
C LYS A 251 -0.64 16.69 5.58
N ARG A 252 -1.16 17.83 6.03
CA ARG A 252 -2.06 17.95 7.18
C ARG A 252 -3.37 17.23 6.90
N GLY A 253 -3.84 16.46 7.88
CA GLY A 253 -5.07 15.69 7.76
C GLY A 253 -4.95 14.43 6.89
N TYR A 254 -3.72 14.07 6.50
CA TYR A 254 -3.42 12.85 5.76
C TYR A 254 -2.36 12.04 6.53
N HIS A 255 -2.43 10.72 6.39
CA HIS A 255 -1.36 9.81 6.74
C HIS A 255 -0.52 9.52 5.52
N LEU A 256 0.80 9.68 5.65
CA LEU A 256 1.75 9.23 4.65
C LEU A 256 2.08 7.75 4.90
N TYR A 257 2.08 6.97 3.83
CA TYR A 257 2.44 5.56 3.85
C TYR A 257 3.65 5.33 2.96
N LEU A 258 4.76 4.93 3.57
CA LEU A 258 5.99 4.57 2.89
C LEU A 258 5.78 3.28 2.09
N LEU A 259 6.00 3.33 0.79
CA LEU A 259 5.91 2.16 -0.10
C LEU A 259 7.25 1.45 -0.22
N GLY A 260 8.36 2.20 -0.22
CA GLY A 260 9.73 1.67 -0.26
C GLY A 260 10.67 2.60 -1.03
N TRP A 261 11.92 2.16 -1.19
CA TRP A 261 12.94 2.91 -1.92
C TRP A 261 12.83 2.69 -3.43
N ALA A 262 13.21 3.71 -4.20
CA ALA A 262 13.51 3.52 -5.62
C ALA A 262 14.73 2.61 -5.78
N HIS A 263 14.80 1.87 -6.89
CA HIS A 263 15.86 0.90 -7.15
C HIS A 263 17.28 1.48 -7.06
N ASP A 264 17.45 2.71 -7.52
CA ASP A 264 18.72 3.43 -7.50
C ASP A 264 19.00 4.10 -6.14
N GLY A 265 18.10 3.99 -5.16
CA GLY A 265 18.19 4.68 -3.87
C GLY A 265 18.03 6.20 -3.94
N SER A 266 17.62 6.76 -5.08
CA SER A 266 17.48 8.23 -5.27
C SER A 266 16.35 8.87 -4.47
N GLY A 267 15.49 8.06 -3.84
CA GLY A 267 14.39 8.53 -3.02
C GLY A 267 13.45 7.40 -2.63
N VAL A 268 12.39 7.78 -1.93
CA VAL A 268 11.34 6.86 -1.49
C VAL A 268 10.00 7.17 -2.14
N TYR A 269 9.28 6.13 -2.52
CA TYR A 269 7.90 6.24 -2.93
C TYR A 269 6.99 6.21 -1.70
N PHE A 270 5.98 7.08 -1.68
CA PHE A 270 4.98 7.09 -0.63
C PHE A 270 3.62 7.52 -1.20
N LYS A 271 2.54 7.08 -0.56
CA LYS A 271 1.18 7.54 -0.87
C LYS A 271 0.61 8.34 0.31
N THR A 272 -0.36 9.20 0.02
CA THR A 272 -1.12 9.91 1.06
C THR A 272 -2.53 9.34 1.15
N LEU A 273 -3.00 9.04 2.35
CA LEU A 273 -4.39 8.67 2.62
C LEU A 273 -4.99 9.69 3.57
N ILE A 274 -6.21 10.13 3.35
CA ILE A 274 -6.87 11.05 4.29
C ILE A 274 -7.11 10.35 5.65
N HIS A 275 -6.93 11.09 6.74
CA HIS A 275 -7.15 10.58 8.09
C HIS A 275 -8.65 10.57 8.45
N GLY A 276 -9.11 9.49 9.07
CA GLY A 276 -10.49 9.32 9.52
C GLY A 276 -11.37 8.52 8.54
N VAL A 277 -12.20 7.63 9.08
CA VAL A 277 -13.03 6.69 8.30
C VAL A 277 -13.99 7.44 7.37
N ASP A 278 -14.72 8.44 7.88
CA ASP A 278 -15.68 9.21 7.09
C ASP A 278 -14.99 10.01 5.97
N ALA A 279 -13.82 10.56 6.28
CA ALA A 279 -13.04 11.33 5.32
C ALA A 279 -12.53 10.43 4.18
N ALA A 280 -12.12 9.19 4.48
CA ALA A 280 -11.67 8.22 3.49
C ALA A 280 -12.78 7.78 2.53
N VAL A 281 -14.04 7.80 2.98
CA VAL A 281 -15.20 7.56 2.09
C VAL A 281 -15.42 8.75 1.15
N LEU A 282 -15.29 9.97 1.65
CA LEU A 282 -15.53 11.20 0.87
C LEU A 282 -14.38 11.55 -0.07
N TYR A 283 -13.14 11.22 0.32
CA TYR A 283 -11.89 11.51 -0.39
C TYR A 283 -11.03 10.25 -0.52
N PRO A 284 -11.48 9.25 -1.30
CA PRO A 284 -10.75 7.99 -1.46
C PRO A 284 -9.45 8.14 -2.24
N GLU A 285 -9.21 9.31 -2.87
CA GLU A 285 -8.09 9.50 -3.75
C GLU A 285 -6.75 9.55 -3.01
N SER A 286 -5.81 8.71 -3.44
CA SER A 286 -4.52 8.54 -2.79
C SER A 286 -3.39 8.81 -3.79
N PRO A 287 -2.95 10.07 -3.96
CA PRO A 287 -1.82 10.36 -4.83
C PRO A 287 -0.54 9.69 -4.32
N VAL A 288 0.33 9.34 -5.26
CA VAL A 288 1.64 8.73 -5.00
C VAL A 288 2.72 9.72 -5.40
N TYR A 289 3.73 9.83 -4.55
CA TYR A 289 4.86 10.72 -4.74
C TYR A 289 6.18 9.95 -4.62
N LYS A 290 7.25 10.56 -5.15
CA LYS A 290 8.64 10.20 -4.85
C LYS A 290 9.30 11.35 -4.11
N LEU A 291 9.73 11.13 -2.86
CA LEU A 291 10.57 12.08 -2.12
C LEU A 291 12.03 11.76 -2.41
N SER A 292 12.72 12.66 -3.12
CA SER A 292 14.10 12.45 -3.57
C SER A 292 15.11 12.94 -2.53
N VAL A 293 16.22 12.23 -2.42
CA VAL A 293 17.40 12.70 -1.68
C VAL A 293 18.21 13.65 -2.57
N THR A 294 18.68 14.75 -1.98
CA THR A 294 19.56 15.71 -2.68
C THR A 294 21.02 15.40 -2.35
N GLY A 295 21.91 15.44 -3.35
CA GLY A 295 23.36 15.31 -3.13
C GLY A 295 23.99 13.98 -3.56
N ARG A 296 23.37 13.28 -4.50
CA ARG A 296 24.05 12.29 -5.35
C ARG A 296 24.32 12.88 -6.73
#